data_AF-A0A7S0CHW6-F1
#
_entry.id   AF-A0A7S0CHW6-F1
#
_cell.length_a   1.000
_cell.length_b   1.000
_cell.length_c   1.000
_cell.angle_alpha   90.00
_cell.angle_beta   90.00
_cell.angle_gamma   90.00
#
_symmetry.space_group_name_H-M   'P 1'
#
loop_
_entity.id
_entity.type
_entity.pdbx_description
1 polymer ?
#
loop_
_entity_poly.entity_id
_entity_poly.type
_entity_poly.pdbx_seq_one_letter_code
_entity_poly.pdbx_strand_id
1 'polypeptide(L)'
;VFSTWASPPKTEGFQLILNAVTDAGNPNVPLPEGPPFFRFSDEDEVRRSMESAGFVDVAFTTVCDMKWNNLRDAEHLYQIFLEGTARTRELLRGQTAEETKAIKKELDRKWKQRNTDVPLRMPAIVASGRKP
;
A
#
# COMPACT_ATOMS: atom_id res chain seq x y z
N VAL A 1 18.46 -7.25 4.16
CA VAL A 1 17.51 -6.18 4.53
C VAL A 1 16.48 -6.06 3.43
N PHE A 2 15.21 -5.84 3.77
CA PHE A 2 14.18 -5.46 2.82
C PHE A 2 13.23 -4.45 3.48
N SER A 3 12.43 -3.76 2.68
CA SER A 3 11.37 -2.88 3.18
C SER A 3 10.01 -3.25 2.61
N THR A 4 8.98 -2.91 3.35
CA THR A 4 7.59 -3.04 2.94
C THR A 4 6.76 -1.92 3.55
N TRP A 5 5.58 -1.67 3.01
CA TRP A 5 4.64 -0.70 3.58
C TRP A 5 4.01 -1.25 4.86
N ALA A 6 3.81 -0.40 5.86
CA ALA A 6 2.90 -0.75 6.95
C ALA A 6 1.47 -0.91 6.40
N SER A 7 0.64 -1.73 7.04
CA SER A 7 -0.75 -1.90 6.60
C SER A 7 -1.57 -0.63 6.82
N PRO A 8 -2.62 -0.38 6.02
CA PRO A 8 -3.69 0.53 6.38
C PRO A 8 -4.26 0.18 7.78
N PRO A 9 -4.70 1.17 8.58
CA PRO A 9 -4.81 2.58 8.25
C PRO A 9 -3.51 3.39 8.43
N LYS A 10 -2.37 2.77 8.77
CA LYS A 10 -1.11 3.50 9.01
C LYS A 10 -0.58 4.15 7.73
N THR A 11 -0.74 3.49 6.58
CA THR A 11 -0.41 4.01 5.25
C THR A 11 -1.64 4.64 4.58
N GLU A 12 -1.76 5.95 4.73
CA GLU A 12 -2.97 6.69 4.34
C GLU A 12 -3.21 6.71 2.83
N GLY A 13 -2.14 6.72 2.03
CA GLY A 13 -2.27 6.63 0.57
C GLY A 13 -2.91 5.31 0.12
N PHE A 14 -2.46 4.18 0.71
CA PHE A 14 -3.07 2.88 0.45
C PHE A 14 -4.51 2.83 0.97
N GLN A 15 -4.78 3.38 2.16
CA GLN A 15 -6.14 3.46 2.70
C GLN A 15 -7.09 4.18 1.74
N LEU A 16 -6.67 5.32 1.18
CA LEU A 16 -7.49 6.11 0.25
C LEU A 16 -7.85 5.33 -1.01
N ILE A 17 -6.85 4.76 -1.69
CA ILE A 17 -7.07 4.05 -2.96
C ILE A 17 -7.87 2.75 -2.76
N LEU A 18 -7.55 1.97 -1.72
CA LEU A 18 -8.24 0.71 -1.44
C LEU A 18 -9.69 0.94 -1.00
N ASN A 19 -9.97 2.02 -0.26
CA ASN A 19 -11.34 2.41 0.05
C ASN A 19 -12.09 2.87 -1.19
N ALA A 20 -11.46 3.65 -2.07
CA ALA A 20 -12.10 4.06 -3.33
C ALA A 20 -12.47 2.86 -4.22
N VAL A 21 -11.61 1.83 -4.27
CA VAL A 21 -11.93 0.55 -4.94
C VAL A 21 -13.08 -0.17 -4.25
N THR A 22 -13.05 -0.27 -2.92
CA THR A 22 -14.12 -0.95 -2.16
C THR A 22 -15.47 -0.27 -2.32
N ASP A 23 -15.49 1.07 -2.35
CA ASP A 23 -16.72 1.85 -2.33
C ASP A 23 -17.32 2.07 -3.74
N ALA A 24 -16.49 2.07 -4.79
CA ALA A 24 -16.92 2.49 -6.13
C ALA A 24 -16.41 1.60 -7.27
N GLY A 25 -15.66 0.54 -6.99
CA GLY A 25 -15.17 -0.41 -7.98
C GLY A 25 -15.40 -1.86 -7.56
N ASN A 26 -14.54 -2.76 -8.04
CA ASN A 26 -14.59 -4.18 -7.72
C ASN A 26 -13.37 -4.59 -6.87
N PRO A 27 -13.53 -4.89 -5.58
CA PRO A 27 -12.43 -5.37 -4.74
C PRO A 27 -12.02 -6.83 -5.03
N ASN A 28 -12.82 -7.56 -5.83
CA ASN A 28 -12.69 -9.00 -6.08
C ASN A 28 -12.28 -9.31 -7.52
N VAL A 29 -11.52 -8.42 -8.18
CA VAL A 29 -10.97 -8.74 -9.50
C VAL A 29 -10.07 -9.98 -9.41
N PRO A 30 -10.02 -10.83 -10.45
CA PRO A 30 -9.09 -11.95 -10.48
C PRO A 30 -7.65 -11.44 -10.39
N LEU A 31 -6.96 -11.82 -9.32
CA LEU A 31 -5.54 -11.50 -9.12
C LEU A 31 -4.71 -12.76 -9.35
N PRO A 32 -3.45 -12.64 -9.85
CA PRO A 32 -2.51 -13.75 -9.88
C PRO A 32 -2.38 -14.41 -8.49
N GLU A 33 -1.90 -15.65 -8.41
CA GLU A 33 -1.59 -16.23 -7.10
C GLU A 33 -0.51 -15.41 -6.38
N GLY A 34 -0.64 -15.24 -5.07
CA GLY A 34 0.34 -14.47 -4.28
C GLY A 34 -0.07 -14.29 -2.83
N PRO A 35 0.87 -13.86 -1.96
CA PRO A 35 0.58 -13.61 -0.57
C PRO A 35 -0.40 -12.42 -0.40
N PRO A 36 -1.04 -12.30 0.78
CA PRO A 36 -1.81 -11.12 1.14
C PRO A 36 -1.01 -9.81 0.94
N PHE A 37 -1.69 -8.72 0.55
CA PHE A 37 -1.09 -7.43 0.18
C PHE A 37 -0.05 -6.92 1.19
N PHE A 38 -0.38 -7.04 2.48
CA PHE A 38 0.42 -6.52 3.58
C PHE A 38 0.97 -7.65 4.46
N ARG A 39 1.16 -8.87 3.93
CA ARG A 39 1.67 -10.04 4.69
C ARG A 39 2.89 -9.68 5.55
N PHE A 40 3.88 -9.01 4.96
CA PHE A 40 5.12 -8.65 5.64
C PHE A 40 5.05 -7.34 6.43
N SER A 41 3.86 -6.75 6.58
CA SER A 41 3.65 -5.66 7.54
C SER A 41 3.49 -6.16 8.99
N ASP A 42 3.33 -7.48 9.16
CA ASP A 42 3.33 -8.16 10.44
C ASP A 42 4.76 -8.60 10.79
N GLU A 43 5.30 -8.08 11.89
CA GLU A 43 6.65 -8.37 12.36
C GLU A 43 6.84 -9.85 12.70
N ASP A 44 5.83 -10.53 13.23
CA ASP A 44 5.92 -11.94 13.56
C ASP A 44 5.98 -12.79 12.28
N GLU A 45 5.23 -12.41 11.25
CA GLU A 45 5.27 -13.08 9.95
C GLU A 45 6.62 -12.91 9.25
N VAL A 46 7.20 -11.71 9.32
CA VAL A 46 8.55 -11.50 8.79
C VAL A 46 9.57 -12.29 9.59
N ARG A 47 9.49 -12.28 10.93
CA ARG A 47 10.41 -13.03 11.80
C ARG A 47 10.41 -14.51 11.45
N ARG A 48 9.22 -15.13 11.44
CA ARG A 48 9.05 -16.54 11.04
C ARG A 48 9.62 -16.81 9.64
N SER A 49 9.30 -15.95 8.67
CA SER A 49 9.75 -16.14 7.29
C SER A 49 11.26 -16.01 7.12
N MET A 50 11.89 -15.06 7.83
CA MET A 50 13.33 -14.85 7.78
C MET A 50 14.11 -15.95 8.51
N GLU A 51 13.65 -16.35 9.69
CA GLU A 51 14.26 -17.45 10.47
C GLU A 51 14.13 -18.78 9.71
N SER A 52 12.98 -19.05 9.10
CA SER A 52 12.80 -20.23 8.24
C SER A 52 13.71 -20.22 6.99
N ALA A 53 14.15 -19.04 6.55
CA ALA A 53 15.12 -18.90 5.46
C ALA A 53 16.58 -18.94 5.95
N GLY A 54 16.81 -19.21 7.24
CA GLY A 54 18.12 -19.33 7.86
C GLY A 54 18.77 -18.01 8.27
N PHE A 55 18.02 -16.90 8.29
CA PHE A 55 18.53 -15.65 8.86
C PHE A 55 18.48 -15.67 10.38
N VAL A 56 19.51 -15.10 11.00
CA VAL A 56 19.60 -14.86 12.45
C VAL A 56 19.59 -13.36 12.73
N ASP A 57 19.47 -12.98 14.00
CA ASP A 57 19.51 -11.59 14.47
C ASP A 57 18.46 -10.70 13.78
N VAL A 58 17.23 -11.23 13.60
CA VAL A 58 16.16 -10.54 12.87
C VAL A 58 15.65 -9.33 13.66
N ALA A 59 15.73 -8.15 13.04
CA ALA A 59 15.35 -6.87 13.61
C ALA A 59 14.37 -6.10 12.70
N PHE A 60 13.58 -5.24 13.34
CA PHE A 60 12.52 -4.45 12.71
C PHE A 60 12.64 -2.99 13.07
N THR A 61 12.34 -2.13 12.10
CA THR A 61 12.20 -0.70 12.36
C THR A 61 11.08 -0.16 11.50
N THR A 62 10.07 0.43 12.15
CA THR A 62 9.04 1.21 11.44
C THR A 62 9.53 2.65 11.28
N VAL A 63 9.63 3.12 10.05
CA VAL A 63 9.95 4.50 9.70
C VAL A 63 8.67 5.34 9.80
N CYS A 64 8.24 5.63 11.04
CA CYS A 64 6.96 6.27 11.34
C CYS A 64 6.80 7.67 10.73
N ASP A 65 7.91 8.41 10.58
CA ASP A 65 7.88 9.81 10.13
C ASP A 65 7.82 9.97 8.60
N MET A 66 7.82 8.87 7.85
CA MET A 66 7.77 8.93 6.40
C MET A 66 6.40 9.47 5.93
N LYS A 67 6.45 10.59 5.20
CA LYS A 67 5.28 11.33 4.74
C LYS A 67 5.44 11.75 3.29
N TRP A 68 4.34 11.78 2.54
CA TRP A 68 4.31 12.32 1.17
C TRP A 68 3.68 13.71 1.17
N ASN A 69 4.44 14.70 0.69
CA ASN A 69 4.06 16.11 0.63
C ASN A 69 4.02 16.69 -0.80
N ASN A 70 4.34 15.88 -1.81
CA ASN A 70 4.50 16.29 -3.20
C ASN A 70 3.40 15.73 -4.13
N LEU A 71 2.29 15.28 -3.56
CA LEU A 71 1.12 14.89 -4.34
C LEU A 71 0.39 16.13 -4.84
N ARG A 72 -0.04 16.08 -6.11
CA ARG A 72 -0.70 17.21 -6.77
C ARG A 72 -2.20 17.14 -6.58
N ASP A 73 -2.75 15.96 -6.78
CA ASP A 73 -4.18 15.67 -6.74
C ASP A 73 -4.43 14.16 -6.60
N ALA A 74 -5.72 13.79 -6.60
CA ALA A 74 -6.18 12.41 -6.56
C ALA A 74 -5.74 11.57 -7.78
N GLU A 75 -5.65 12.18 -8.97
CA GLU A 75 -5.23 11.47 -10.18
C GLU A 75 -3.74 11.11 -10.08
N HIS A 76 -2.90 12.01 -9.58
CA HIS A 76 -1.49 11.72 -9.33
C HIS A 76 -1.33 10.56 -8.33
N LEU A 77 -2.16 10.52 -7.28
CA LEU A 77 -2.18 9.40 -6.33
C LEU A 77 -2.57 8.08 -7.02
N TYR A 78 -3.63 8.10 -7.84
CA TYR A 78 -4.08 6.94 -8.61
C TYR A 78 -2.95 6.39 -9.51
N GLN A 79 -2.27 7.27 -10.25
CA GLN A 79 -1.18 6.88 -11.14
C GLN A 79 0.02 6.31 -10.39
N ILE A 80 0.40 6.88 -9.25
CA ILE A 80 1.47 6.32 -8.40
C ILE A 80 1.16 4.87 -8.01
N PHE A 81 -0.07 4.55 -7.63
CA PHE A 81 -0.43 3.17 -7.27
C PHE A 81 -0.51 2.25 -8.48
N LEU A 82 -1.03 2.75 -9.61
CA LEU A 82 -1.12 2.01 -10.85
C LEU A 82 0.28 1.67 -11.42
N GLU A 83 1.24 2.57 -11.32
CA GLU A 83 2.55 2.40 -11.94
C GLU A 83 3.60 1.88 -10.95
N GLY A 84 3.51 2.27 -9.68
CA GLY A 84 4.53 2.06 -8.65
C GLY A 84 4.30 0.88 -7.72
N THR A 85 3.25 0.07 -7.93
CA THR A 85 2.99 -1.10 -7.08
C THR A 85 2.79 -2.39 -7.86
N ALA A 86 2.95 -3.53 -7.20
CA ALA A 86 2.66 -4.83 -7.79
C ALA A 86 1.18 -5.20 -7.63
N ARG A 87 0.75 -5.54 -6.42
CA ARG A 87 -0.59 -6.10 -6.16
C ARG A 87 -1.72 -5.07 -6.35
N THR A 88 -1.50 -3.83 -5.92
CA THR A 88 -2.51 -2.76 -6.08
C THR A 88 -2.65 -2.36 -7.55
N ARG A 89 -1.57 -2.36 -8.32
CA ARG A 89 -1.65 -2.18 -9.78
C ARG A 89 -2.54 -3.21 -10.45
N GLU A 90 -2.38 -4.49 -10.12
CA GLU A 90 -3.22 -5.52 -10.74
C GLU A 90 -4.69 -5.39 -10.29
N LEU A 91 -4.95 -4.96 -9.05
CA LEU A 91 -6.29 -4.60 -8.59
C LEU A 91 -6.90 -3.47 -9.43
N LEU A 92 -6.13 -2.42 -9.72
CA LEU A 92 -6.59 -1.28 -10.53
C LEU A 92 -6.72 -1.62 -12.02
N ARG A 93 -5.84 -2.47 -12.56
CA ARG A 93 -5.91 -2.93 -13.97
C ARG A 93 -7.06 -3.90 -14.23
N GLY A 94 -7.48 -4.66 -13.21
CA GLY A 94 -8.59 -5.59 -13.32
C GLY A 94 -9.97 -4.92 -13.37
N GLN A 95 -10.05 -3.60 -13.19
CA GLN A 95 -11.30 -2.85 -13.25
C GLN A 95 -11.75 -2.64 -14.70
N THR A 96 -13.05 -2.65 -14.92
CA THR A 96 -13.67 -2.15 -16.16
C THR A 96 -13.45 -0.64 -16.33
N ALA A 97 -13.75 -0.10 -17.52
CA ALA A 97 -13.64 1.33 -17.78
C ALA A 97 -14.60 2.15 -16.89
N GLU A 98 -15.81 1.64 -16.67
CA GLU A 98 -16.85 2.21 -15.82
C GLU A 98 -16.42 2.22 -14.35
N GLU A 99 -15.93 1.09 -13.84
CA GLU A 99 -15.40 0.98 -12.47
C GLU A 99 -14.18 1.89 -12.27
N THR A 100 -13.24 1.93 -13.22
CA THR A 100 -12.08 2.83 -13.17
C THR A 100 -12.53 4.30 -13.05
N LYS A 101 -13.51 4.72 -13.84
CA LYS A 101 -14.06 6.08 -13.78
C LYS A 101 -14.73 6.36 -12.44
N ALA A 102 -15.47 5.39 -11.89
CA ALA A 102 -16.12 5.50 -10.59
C ALA A 102 -15.10 5.60 -9.44
N ILE A 103 -14.06 4.76 -9.44
CA ILE A 103 -12.95 4.79 -8.48
C ILE A 103 -12.26 6.16 -8.49
N LYS A 104 -11.89 6.68 -9.67
CA LYS A 104 -11.23 7.99 -9.77
C LYS A 104 -12.10 9.12 -9.23
N LYS A 105 -13.41 9.09 -9.52
CA LYS A 105 -14.37 10.07 -8.99
C LYS A 105 -14.49 9.98 -7.46
N GLU A 106 -14.55 8.76 -6.93
CA GLU A 106 -14.64 8.55 -5.48
C GLU A 106 -13.33 8.94 -4.77
N LEU A 107 -12.18 8.63 -5.37
CA LEU A 107 -10.88 9.05 -4.86
C LEU A 107 -10.75 10.58 -4.85
N ASP A 108 -11.18 11.27 -5.91
CA ASP A 108 -11.24 12.74 -5.96
C ASP A 108 -12.15 13.32 -4.87
N ARG A 109 -13.32 12.72 -4.63
CA ARG A 109 -14.22 13.10 -3.54
C ARG A 109 -13.52 12.96 -2.17
N LYS A 110 -12.88 11.82 -1.90
CA LYS A 110 -12.14 11.60 -0.65
C LYS A 110 -10.95 12.55 -0.51
N TRP A 111 -10.25 12.83 -1.60
CA TRP A 111 -9.12 13.75 -1.64
C TRP A 111 -9.54 15.17 -1.23
N LYS A 112 -10.63 15.68 -1.80
CA LYS A 112 -11.19 17.01 -1.47
C LYS A 112 -11.68 17.15 -0.03
N GLN A 113 -11.98 16.04 0.64
CA GLN A 113 -12.38 16.03 2.05
C GLN A 113 -11.19 16.05 3.01
N ARG A 114 -9.96 15.80 2.51
CA ARG A 114 -8.75 15.91 3.31
C ARG A 114 -8.31 17.37 3.42
N ASN A 115 -7.63 17.69 4.52
CA ASN A 115 -6.76 18.86 4.55
C ASN A 115 -5.52 18.56 3.72
N THR A 116 -5.42 19.17 2.52
CA THR A 116 -4.29 18.95 1.59
C THR A 116 -2.98 19.54 2.07
N ASP A 117 -3.00 20.45 3.04
CA ASP A 117 -1.79 20.98 3.70
C ASP A 117 -1.17 19.94 4.65
N VAL A 118 -1.91 18.88 4.98
CA VAL A 118 -1.42 17.76 5.79
C VAL A 118 -0.84 16.67 4.86
N PRO A 119 0.47 16.38 4.96
CA PRO A 119 1.09 15.29 4.22
C PRO A 119 0.45 13.94 4.52
N LEU A 120 0.42 13.03 3.54
CA LEU A 120 -0.03 11.66 3.78
C LEU A 120 1.02 10.91 4.60
N ARG A 121 0.60 10.27 5.69
CA ARG A 121 1.45 9.31 6.41
C ARG A 121 1.64 8.07 5.55
N MET A 122 2.90 7.72 5.31
CA MET A 122 3.30 6.60 4.48
C MET A 122 4.44 5.83 5.17
N PRO A 123 4.25 5.28 6.38
CA PRO A 123 5.30 4.57 7.09
C PRO A 123 5.68 3.26 6.37
N ALA A 124 6.98 2.99 6.31
CA ALA A 124 7.52 1.71 5.87
C ALA A 124 8.10 0.94 7.04
N ILE A 125 8.05 -0.38 6.96
CA ILE A 125 8.75 -1.31 7.85
C ILE A 125 10.01 -1.75 7.14
N VAL A 126 11.14 -1.63 7.82
CA VAL A 126 12.44 -2.14 7.38
C VAL A 126 12.78 -3.34 8.25
N ALA A 127 13.03 -4.47 7.60
CA ALA A 127 13.43 -5.71 8.25
C ALA A 127 14.86 -6.08 7.84
N SER A 128 15.67 -6.47 8.80
CA SER A 128 17.05 -6.92 8.59
C SER A 128 17.32 -8.22 9.34
N GLY A 129 18.37 -8.92 8.90
CA GLY A 129 18.82 -10.18 9.47
C GLY A 129 20.14 -10.57 8.81
N ARG A 130 20.92 -11.41 9.48
CA ARG A 130 22.25 -11.84 9.05
C ARG A 130 22.21 -13.30 8.63
N LYS A 131 22.91 -13.66 7.56
CA LYS A 131 23.18 -15.08 7.29
C LYS A 131 24.32 -15.55 8.20
N PRO A 132 24.20 -16.74 8.82
CA PRO A 132 25.21 -17.31 9.71
C PRO A 132 26.63 -17.20 9.15
#